data_AF-A0A8S0Z163-F1
#
_entry.id   AF-A0A8S0Z163-F1
#
_cell.length_a   1.000
_cell.length_b   1.000
_cell.length_c   1.000
_cell.angle_alpha   90.00
_cell.angle_beta   90.00
_cell.angle_gamma   90.00
#
_symmetry.space_group_name_H-M   'P 1'
#
loop_
_entity.id
_entity.type
_entity.pdbx_description
1 polymer ?
#
loop_
_entity_poly.entity_id
_entity_poly.type
_entity_poly.pdbx_seq_one_letter_code
_entity_poly.pdbx_strand_id
1 'polypeptide(L)'
;MRILSSDRIAILSEHEDKLESLHRENELRSRLNNIEIKRVPMSNSENLFTIVTKIGDVIGCHIPKDQINYVARVPMRNDKNHKNVICSVDNSYLESYFVAAARKHKLLKVGELGLKG
;
A
#
# COMPACT_ATOMS: atom_id res chain seq x y z
N MET A 1 -27.14 25.23 37.13
CA MET A 1 -25.78 25.13 36.57
C MET A 1 -25.48 23.75 35.92
N ARG A 2 -26.48 23.08 35.31
CA ARG A 2 -26.32 21.76 34.63
C ARG A 2 -26.47 21.80 33.10
N ILE A 3 -26.91 22.94 32.56
CA ILE A 3 -27.21 23.09 31.12
C ILE A 3 -25.93 23.33 30.32
N LEU A 4 -25.00 24.13 30.86
CA LEU A 4 -23.70 24.44 30.24
C LEU A 4 -22.78 23.22 30.04
N SER A 5 -22.99 22.12 30.79
CA SER A 5 -22.20 20.88 30.61
C SER A 5 -22.70 20.03 29.46
N SER A 6 -24.01 20.03 29.18
CA SER A 6 -24.59 19.26 28.06
C SER A 6 -24.17 19.84 26.72
N ASP A 7 -24.19 21.17 26.58
CA ASP A 7 -23.79 21.84 25.34
C ASP A 7 -22.30 21.65 25.07
N ARG A 8 -21.46 21.68 26.11
CA ARG A 8 -20.03 21.35 25.99
C ARG A 8 -19.79 19.91 25.58
N ILE A 9 -20.55 18.95 26.11
CA ILE A 9 -20.47 17.54 25.72
C ILE A 9 -20.87 17.37 24.25
N ALA A 10 -21.94 18.04 23.80
CA ALA A 10 -22.37 18.00 22.41
C ALA A 10 -21.30 18.57 21.46
N ILE A 11 -20.71 19.72 21.78
CA ILE A 11 -19.63 20.33 20.99
C ILE A 11 -18.39 19.42 20.94
N LEU A 12 -18.02 18.80 22.06
CA LEU A 12 -16.88 17.88 22.12
C LEU A 12 -17.11 16.64 21.24
N SER A 13 -18.31 16.07 21.29
CA SER A 13 -18.68 14.93 20.44
C SER A 13 -18.59 15.28 18.95
N GLU A 14 -19.09 16.46 18.55
CA GLU A 14 -19.01 16.92 17.16
C GLU A 14 -17.55 17.12 16.71
N HIS A 15 -16.69 17.63 17.59
CA HIS A 15 -15.27 17.77 17.32
C HIS A 15 -14.56 16.42 17.18
N GLU A 16 -14.91 15.43 18.01
CA GLU A 16 -14.39 14.08 17.92
C GLU A 16 -14.78 13.44 16.58
N ASP A 17 -16.06 13.49 16.21
CA ASP A 17 -16.55 12.98 14.93
C ASP A 17 -15.81 13.61 13.74
N LYS A 18 -15.58 14.92 13.80
CA LYS A 18 -14.84 15.66 12.79
C LYS A 18 -13.38 15.22 12.72
N LEU A 19 -12.71 15.09 13.86
CA LEU A 19 -11.32 14.63 13.93
C LEU A 19 -11.17 13.21 13.40
N GLU A 20 -12.08 12.31 13.77
CA GLU A 20 -12.08 10.96 13.23
C GLU A 20 -12.30 10.95 11.72
N SER A 21 -13.20 11.80 11.20
CA SER A 21 -13.42 11.91 9.75
C SER A 21 -12.15 12.36 9.03
N LEU A 22 -11.50 13.42 9.52
CA LEU A 22 -10.25 13.93 8.96
C LEU A 22 -9.13 12.89 9.05
N HIS A 23 -9.06 12.14 10.15
CA HIS A 23 -8.08 11.08 10.31
C HIS A 23 -8.30 9.95 9.30
N ARG A 24 -9.55 9.49 9.13
CA ARG A 24 -9.92 8.48 8.12
C ARG A 24 -9.59 8.94 6.70
N GLU A 25 -9.93 10.18 6.34
CA GLU A 25 -9.61 10.74 5.03
C GLU A 25 -8.09 10.80 4.79
N ASN A 26 -7.32 11.18 5.79
CA ASN A 26 -5.87 11.25 5.69
C ASN A 26 -5.24 9.85 5.55
N GLU A 27 -5.71 8.86 6.31
CA GLU A 27 -5.30 7.47 6.17
C GLU A 27 -5.58 6.93 4.76
N LEU A 28 -6.76 7.20 4.21
CA LEU A 28 -7.10 6.82 2.83
C LEU A 28 -6.18 7.51 1.82
N ARG A 29 -5.99 8.83 1.97
CA ARG A 29 -5.16 9.63 1.07
C ARG A 29 -3.69 9.18 1.08
N SER A 30 -3.16 8.83 2.24
CA SER A 30 -1.77 8.35 2.41
C SER A 30 -1.48 7.04 1.68
N ARG A 31 -2.52 6.31 1.25
CA ARG A 31 -2.40 5.00 0.60
C ARG A 31 -2.83 5.01 -0.88
N LEU A 32 -3.23 6.16 -1.42
CA LEU A 32 -3.73 6.26 -2.80
C LEU A 32 -2.68 5.89 -3.88
N ASN A 33 -1.40 5.99 -3.54
CA ASN A 33 -0.28 5.66 -4.41
C ASN A 33 0.44 4.38 -3.96
N ASN A 34 -0.19 3.55 -3.11
CA ASN A 34 0.43 2.34 -2.61
C ASN A 34 -0.02 1.12 -3.42
N ILE A 35 0.96 0.39 -3.95
CA ILE A 35 0.81 -0.92 -4.56
C ILE A 35 1.04 -1.99 -3.50
N GLU A 36 0.06 -2.85 -3.26
CA GLU A 36 0.21 -4.04 -2.40
C GLU A 36 0.45 -5.29 -3.24
N ILE A 37 1.64 -5.90 -3.09
CA ILE A 37 2.02 -7.14 -3.77
C ILE A 37 2.04 -8.28 -2.76
N LYS A 38 1.17 -9.27 -2.97
CA LYS A 38 1.00 -10.42 -2.09
C LYS A 38 1.81 -11.61 -2.57
N ARG A 39 2.15 -12.51 -1.64
CA ARG A 39 2.78 -13.81 -1.93
C ARG A 39 4.09 -13.75 -2.71
N VAL A 40 4.86 -12.68 -2.53
CA VAL A 40 6.25 -12.62 -3.00
C VAL A 40 7.11 -13.48 -2.07
N PRO A 41 7.85 -14.49 -2.55
CA PRO A 41 8.76 -15.29 -1.73
C PRO A 41 9.76 -14.40 -0.98
N MET A 42 10.11 -14.78 0.24
CA MET A 42 11.07 -14.03 1.06
C MET A 42 12.46 -14.63 0.94
N SER A 43 13.49 -13.78 0.92
CA SER A 43 14.89 -14.18 0.95
C SER A 43 15.68 -13.24 1.85
N ASN A 44 16.70 -13.76 2.54
CA ASN A 44 17.53 -13.00 3.49
C ASN A 44 18.31 -11.85 2.84
N SER A 45 18.44 -11.84 1.51
CA SER A 45 19.17 -10.83 0.73
C SER A 45 18.34 -10.27 -0.42
N GLU A 46 17.04 -10.08 -0.18
CA GLU A 46 16.14 -9.51 -1.17
C GLU A 46 16.36 -8.00 -1.38
N ASN A 47 16.24 -7.56 -2.62
CA ASN A 47 16.17 -6.14 -2.96
C ASN A 47 14.75 -5.84 -3.47
N LEU A 48 13.93 -5.22 -2.61
CA LEU A 48 12.52 -4.96 -2.91
C LEU A 48 12.33 -4.01 -4.09
N PHE A 49 13.19 -3.01 -4.27
CA PHE A 49 13.15 -2.14 -5.46
C PHE A 49 13.29 -2.98 -6.72
N THR A 50 14.31 -3.84 -6.78
CA THR A 50 14.54 -4.73 -7.93
C THR A 50 13.38 -5.70 -8.14
N ILE A 51 12.74 -6.20 -7.08
CA ILE A 51 11.58 -7.08 -7.21
C ILE A 51 10.40 -6.31 -7.84
N VAL A 52 10.07 -5.12 -7.34
CA VAL A 52 8.97 -4.30 -7.86
C VAL A 52 9.23 -3.93 -9.32
N THR A 53 10.44 -3.47 -9.66
CA THR A 53 10.77 -3.10 -11.04
C THR A 53 10.65 -4.30 -11.99
N LYS A 54 11.15 -5.47 -11.59
CA LYS A 54 11.03 -6.71 -12.39
C LYS A 54 9.57 -7.13 -12.59
N ILE A 55 8.74 -7.04 -11.54
CA ILE A 55 7.31 -7.34 -11.68
C ILE A 55 6.69 -6.38 -12.69
N GLY A 56 7.01 -5.09 -12.60
CA GLY A 56 6.61 -4.07 -13.55
C GLY A 56 6.99 -4.43 -14.99
N ASP A 57 8.25 -4.81 -15.22
CA ASP A 57 8.74 -5.22 -16.53
C ASP A 57 7.96 -6.42 -17.09
N VAL A 58 7.69 -7.44 -16.27
CA VAL A 58 6.96 -8.65 -16.66
C VAL A 58 5.50 -8.34 -17.04
N ILE A 59 4.83 -7.43 -16.31
CA ILE A 59 3.45 -7.04 -16.61
C ILE A 59 3.35 -5.96 -17.71
N GLY A 60 4.47 -5.47 -18.23
CA GLY A 60 4.51 -4.40 -19.24
C GLY A 60 4.22 -3.01 -18.67
N CYS A 61 4.50 -2.78 -17.39
CA CYS A 61 4.41 -1.50 -16.71
C CYS A 61 5.73 -1.23 -15.96
N HIS A 62 6.71 -0.69 -16.67
CA HIS A 62 8.01 -0.37 -16.09
C HIS A 62 7.85 0.71 -15.00
N ILE A 63 8.38 0.43 -13.80
CA ILE A 63 8.47 1.39 -12.70
C ILE A 63 9.96 1.71 -12.47
N PRO A 64 10.43 2.91 -12.84
CA PRO A 64 11.75 3.39 -12.50
C PRO A 64 11.95 3.48 -10.98
N LYS A 65 13.17 3.19 -10.49
CA LYS A 65 13.46 3.18 -9.05
C LYS A 65 13.32 4.55 -8.38
N ASP A 66 13.56 5.62 -9.12
CA ASP A 66 13.40 7.02 -8.72
C ASP A 66 11.93 7.44 -8.57
N GLN A 67 10.99 6.69 -9.15
CA GLN A 67 9.55 6.86 -8.94
C GLN A 67 9.01 6.07 -7.74
N ILE A 68 9.85 5.33 -7.03
CA ILE A 68 9.48 4.62 -5.81
C ILE A 68 9.85 5.48 -4.60
N ASN A 69 8.83 5.99 -3.90
CA ASN A 69 9.00 6.78 -2.68
C ASN A 69 9.41 5.91 -1.49
N TYR A 70 8.80 4.73 -1.38
CA TYR A 70 9.00 3.83 -0.25
C TYR A 70 8.67 2.40 -0.64
N VAL A 71 9.43 1.42 -0.15
CA VAL A 71 9.11 0.01 -0.32
C VAL A 71 9.49 -0.79 0.92
N ALA A 72 8.58 -1.62 1.42
CA ALA A 72 8.83 -2.45 2.59
C ALA A 72 7.97 -3.71 2.64
N ARG A 73 8.42 -4.67 3.46
CA ARG A 73 7.66 -5.84 3.86
C ARG A 73 6.75 -5.49 5.05
N VAL A 74 5.43 -5.64 4.87
CA VAL A 74 4.44 -5.40 5.92
C VAL A 74 3.84 -6.74 6.38
N PRO A 75 3.81 -7.02 7.69
CA PRO A 75 3.17 -8.22 8.23
C PRO A 75 1.69 -8.32 7.85
N MET A 76 1.22 -9.54 7.58
CA MET A 76 -0.19 -9.79 7.38
C MET A 76 -0.87 -10.04 8.74
N ARG A 77 -2.08 -9.51 8.94
CA ARG A 77 -2.82 -9.59 10.22
C ARG A 77 -2.97 -11.03 10.76
N ASN A 78 -3.10 -12.00 9.86
CA ASN A 78 -3.34 -13.42 10.20
C ASN A 78 -2.21 -14.35 9.73
N ASP A 79 -1.07 -13.81 9.29
CA ASP A 79 0.05 -14.61 8.80
C ASP A 79 1.36 -13.95 9.20
N LYS A 80 2.02 -14.53 10.21
CA LYS A 80 3.29 -14.04 10.74
C LYS A 80 4.49 -14.46 9.89
N ASN A 81 4.32 -15.50 9.09
CA ASN A 81 5.39 -16.08 8.29
C ASN A 81 5.44 -15.46 6.89
N HIS A 82 4.35 -14.89 6.41
CA HIS A 82 4.32 -14.18 5.13
C HIS A 82 4.10 -12.68 5.33
N LYS A 83 4.86 -11.89 4.55
CA LYS A 83 4.76 -10.44 4.53
C LYS A 83 4.46 -9.96 3.11
N ASN A 84 3.54 -9.03 2.99
CA ASN A 84 3.26 -8.37 1.71
C ASN A 84 4.34 -7.34 1.42
N VAL A 85 4.59 -7.07 0.15
CA VAL A 85 5.40 -5.92 -0.26
C VAL A 85 4.44 -4.75 -0.46
N ILE A 86 4.64 -3.66 0.27
CA ILE A 86 3.97 -2.39 0.04
C ILE A 86 4.96 -1.47 -0.64
N CYS A 87 4.59 -0.95 -1.81
CA CYS A 87 5.39 -0.02 -2.60
C CYS A 87 4.59 1.27 -2.81
N SER A 88 5.06 2.38 -2.26
CA SER A 88 4.52 3.71 -2.51
C SER A 88 5.23 4.34 -3.70
N VAL A 89 4.48 4.75 -4.71
CA VAL A 89 5.00 5.40 -5.92
C VAL A 89 4.75 6.91 -5.90
N ASP A 90 5.46 7.65 -6.75
CA ASP A 90 5.38 9.11 -6.88
C ASP A 90 3.96 9.64 -7.10
N ASN A 91 3.14 8.95 -7.89
CA ASN A 91 1.80 9.39 -8.28
C ASN A 91 0.79 8.24 -8.38
N SER A 92 -0.49 8.55 -8.18
CA SER A 92 -1.58 7.57 -8.20
C SER A 92 -1.89 7.01 -9.59
N TYR A 93 -1.53 7.71 -10.68
CA TYR A 93 -1.73 7.17 -12.03
C TYR A 93 -0.83 5.96 -12.27
N LEU A 94 0.43 6.02 -11.81
CA LEU A 94 1.36 4.90 -11.92
C LEU A 94 0.89 3.68 -11.13
N GLU A 95 0.38 3.88 -9.91
CA GLU A 95 -0.30 2.83 -9.13
C GLU A 95 -1.43 2.19 -9.94
N SER A 96 -2.33 3.01 -10.49
CA SER A 96 -3.51 2.51 -11.19
C SER A 96 -3.14 1.81 -12.50
N TYR A 97 -2.14 2.29 -13.22
CA TYR A 97 -1.61 1.63 -14.42
C TYR A 97 -0.97 0.29 -14.08
N PHE A 98 -0.19 0.22 -13.01
CA PHE A 98 0.42 -1.03 -12.56
C PHE A 98 -0.65 -2.08 -12.22
N VAL A 99 -1.68 -1.69 -11.45
CA VAL A 99 -2.80 -2.59 -11.10
C VAL A 99 -3.56 -3.04 -12.35
N ALA A 100 -3.81 -2.14 -13.31
CA ALA A 100 -4.47 -2.48 -14.56
C ALA A 100 -3.64 -3.47 -15.40
N ALA A 101 -2.33 -3.23 -15.53
CA ALA A 101 -1.40 -4.11 -16.22
C ALA A 101 -1.33 -5.49 -15.57
N ALA A 102 -1.23 -5.55 -14.24
CA ALA A 102 -1.21 -6.81 -13.49
C ALA A 102 -2.51 -7.61 -13.69
N ARG A 103 -3.67 -6.95 -13.66
CA ARG A 103 -4.97 -7.58 -13.94
C ARG A 103 -5.05 -8.14 -15.37
N LYS A 104 -4.50 -7.43 -16.35
CA LYS A 104 -4.45 -7.87 -17.75
C LYS A 104 -3.53 -9.08 -17.93
N HIS A 105 -2.42 -9.14 -17.20
CA HIS A 105 -1.44 -10.23 -17.25
C HIS A 105 -1.96 -11.55 -16.65
N LYS A 106 -2.93 -11.48 -15.72
CA LYS A 106 -3.65 -12.61 -15.07
C LYS A 106 -2.82 -13.49 -14.13
N LEU A 107 -1.68 -14.02 -14.58
CA LEU A 107 -0.88 -14.99 -13.85
C LEU A 107 0.59 -14.64 -13.95
N LEU A 108 1.21 -14.40 -12.80
CA LEU A 108 2.63 -14.09 -12.68
C LEU A 108 3.29 -15.22 -11.89
N LYS A 109 4.21 -15.93 -12.53
CA LYS A 109 4.90 -17.07 -11.91
C LYS A 109 6.21 -16.63 -11.30
N VAL A 110 6.54 -17.23 -10.16
CA VAL A 110 7.79 -16.94 -9.41
C VAL A 110 9.04 -17.11 -10.29
N GLY A 111 9.04 -18.10 -11.19
CA GLY A 111 10.14 -18.34 -12.12
C GLY A 111 10.39 -17.20 -13.12
N GLU A 112 9.35 -16.44 -13.50
CA GLU A 112 9.47 -15.29 -14.42
C GLU A 112 10.19 -14.11 -13.76
N LEU A 113 10.19 -14.07 -12.43
CA LEU A 113 10.88 -13.04 -11.63
C LEU A 113 12.34 -13.42 -11.32
N GLY A 114 12.77 -14.64 -11.68
CA GLY A 114 14.06 -15.19 -11.28
C GLY A 114 14.20 -15.37 -9.77
N LEU A 115 13.08 -15.46 -9.05
CA LEU A 115 13.04 -15.74 -7.62
C LEU A 115 13.03 -17.26 -7.41
N LYS A 116 13.71 -17.72 -6.36
CA LYS A 116 13.59 -19.10 -5.88
C LYS A 116 12.52 -19.13 -4.79
N GLY A 117 11.54 -20.01 -4.96
CA GLY A 117 10.49 -20.27 -3.96
C GLY A 117 10.96 -21.24 -2.90
#